data_AF-A0A0P0L0Y8-F1
#
_entry.id   AF-A0A0P0L0Y8-F1
#
_cell.length_a   1.000
_cell.length_b   1.000
_cell.length_c   1.000
_cell.angle_alpha   90.00
_cell.angle_beta   90.00
_cell.angle_gamma   90.00
#
_symmetry.space_group_name_H-M   'P 1'
#
loop_
_entity.id
_entity.type
_entity.pdbx_description
1 polymer ?
#
loop_
_entity_poly.entity_id
_entity_poly.type
_entity_poly.pdbx_seq_one_letter_code
_entity_poly.pdbx_strand_id
1 'polypeptide(L)' 'MIYPRPNFTIDPTTLPPSVQLADTPLLEVSSTFIRQALAEGRDIRYFLHPAVYERLKK' A
#
# COMPACT_ATOMS: atom_id res chain seq x y z
N MET A 1 1.59 7.17 -14.33
CA MET A 1 0.61 6.18 -13.86
C MET A 1 0.33 6.45 -12.39
N ILE A 2 -0.93 6.45 -11.98
CA ILE A 2 -1.40 6.72 -10.63
C ILE A 2 -2.10 5.47 -10.13
N TYR A 3 -1.78 5.03 -8.91
CA TYR A 3 -2.53 3.98 -8.22
C TYR A 3 -3.45 4.63 -7.19
N PRO A 4 -4.77 4.36 -7.23
CA PRO A 4 -5.71 4.97 -6.32
C PRO A 4 -5.49 4.49 -4.88
N ARG A 5 -5.78 5.36 -3.91
CA ARG A 5 -5.72 5.06 -2.48
C ARG A 5 -7.08 5.31 -1.84
N PRO A 6 -7.54 4.43 -0.93
CA PRO A 6 -8.75 4.69 -0.14
C PRO A 6 -8.71 6.08 0.51
N ASN A 7 -9.85 6.76 0.48
CA ASN A 7 -10.05 8.11 1.04
C ASN A 7 -9.32 9.25 0.31
N PHE A 8 -8.70 8.99 -0.84
CA PHE A 8 -8.11 10.01 -1.72
C PHE A 8 -8.74 9.91 -3.11
N THR A 9 -9.89 10.55 -3.29
CA THR A 9 -10.58 10.59 -4.58
C THR A 9 -9.81 11.44 -5.58
N ILE A 10 -9.74 10.94 -6.82
CA ILE A 10 -9.08 11.60 -7.95
C ILE A 10 -10.12 11.75 -9.04
N ASP A 11 -10.27 12.96 -9.58
CA ASP A 11 -11.08 13.19 -10.76
C ASP A 11 -10.23 12.90 -12.02
N PRO A 12 -10.52 11.82 -12.77
CA PRO A 12 -9.73 11.46 -13.95
C PRO A 12 -9.77 12.51 -15.05
N THR A 13 -10.81 13.35 -15.09
CA THR A 13 -10.99 14.38 -16.13
C THR A 13 -10.00 15.54 -16.01
N THR A 14 -9.42 15.69 -14.82
CA THR A 14 -8.45 16.75 -14.51
C THR A 14 -7.01 16.36 -14.85
N LEU A 15 -6.78 15.10 -15.23
CA LEU A 15 -5.44 14.57 -15.43
C LEU A 15 -4.89 14.87 -16.84
N PRO A 16 -3.59 15.20 -16.98
CA PRO A 16 -2.95 15.34 -18.28
C PRO A 16 -3.04 14.05 -19.12
N PRO A 17 -3.01 14.12 -20.46
CA PRO A 17 -3.15 12.95 -21.33
C PRO A 17 -2.10 11.85 -21.13
N SER A 18 -0.91 12.20 -20.62
CA SER A 18 0.17 11.27 -20.32
C SER A 18 0.00 10.51 -19.00
N VAL A 19 -1.04 10.83 -18.21
CA VAL A 19 -1.30 10.24 -16.91
C VAL A 19 -2.39 9.18 -17.03
N GLN A 20 -2.09 7.98 -16.56
CA GLN A 20 -3.03 6.86 -16.50
C GLN A 20 -3.39 6.57 -15.05
N LEU A 21 -4.68 6.59 -14.71
CA LEU A 21 -5.19 6.07 -13.44
C LEU A 21 -5.36 4.55 -13.57
N ALA A 22 -4.72 3.79 -12.70
CA ALA A 22 -4.75 2.34 -12.73
C ALA A 22 -6.05 1.81 -12.11
N ASP A 23 -6.70 0.86 -12.79
CA ASP A 23 -7.80 0.08 -12.24
C ASP A 23 -7.23 -1.12 -11.47
N THR A 24 -7.11 -0.97 -10.15
CA THR A 24 -6.52 -1.97 -9.27
C THR A 24 -7.29 -2.07 -7.96
N PRO A 25 -7.32 -3.27 -7.33
CA PRO A 25 -7.83 -3.41 -5.97
C PRO A 25 -7.15 -2.42 -5.02
N LEU A 26 -7.94 -1.80 -4.15
CA LEU A 26 -7.43 -0.87 -3.15
C LEU A 26 -6.81 -1.62 -1.97
N LEU A 27 -5.65 -1.16 -1.52
CA LEU A 27 -4.94 -1.72 -0.38
C LEU A 27 -4.79 -0.67 0.73
N GLU A 28 -5.31 -0.97 1.91
CA GLU A 28 -5.15 -0.15 3.11
C GLU A 28 -3.92 -0.58 3.91
N VAL A 29 -2.74 -0.35 3.36
CA VAL A 29 -1.47 -0.65 4.03
C VAL A 29 -0.49 0.52 3.92
N SER A 30 0.32 0.73 4.95
CA SER A 30 1.39 1.73 4.94
C SER A 30 2.60 1.27 5.74
N SER A 31 3.78 1.82 5.41
CA SER A 31 5.00 1.52 6.16
C SER A 31 4.92 1.97 7.63
N THR A 32 4.16 3.02 7.93
CA THR A 32 3.90 3.45 9.31
C THR A 32 3.09 2.40 10.07
N PHE A 33 1.99 1.93 9.48
CA PHE A 33 1.19 0.83 10.04
C PHE A 33 2.05 -0.42 10.28
N ILE A 34 2.87 -0.82 9.29
CA ILE A 34 3.75 -1.99 9.38
C ILE A 34 4.76 -1.84 10.52
N ARG A 35 5.50 -0.73 10.60
CA ARG A 35 6.51 -0.52 11.65
C ARG A 35 5.88 -0.50 13.05
N GLN A 36 4.73 0.15 13.20
CA GLN A 36 4.01 0.18 14.47
C GLN A 36 3.50 -1.20 14.86
N ALA A 37 2.91 -1.95 13.93
CA ALA A 37 2.44 -3.31 14.17
C ALA A 37 3.58 -4.26 14.58
N LEU A 38 4.77 -4.12 13.96
CA LEU A 38 5.96 -4.87 14.35
C LEU A 38 6.41 -4.53 15.78
N ALA A 39 6.46 -3.23 16.13
CA ALA A 39 6.84 -2.78 17.46
C ALA A 39 5.86 -3.27 18.55
N GLU A 40 4.57 -3.38 18.21
CA GLU A 40 3.51 -3.88 19.09
C GLU A 40 3.41 -5.42 19.10
N GLY A 41 4.25 -6.14 18.35
CA GLY A 41 4.24 -7.60 18.30
C GLY A 41 3.03 -8.22 17.56
N ARG A 42 2.36 -7.46 16.69
CA ARG A 42 1.22 -7.94 15.89
C ARG A 42 1.70 -8.81 14.71
N ASP A 43 0.87 -9.77 14.32
CA ASP A 43 1.11 -10.58 13.11
C ASP A 43 0.73 -9.80 11.84
N ILE A 44 1.71 -9.60 10.96
CA ILE A 44 1.57 -8.83 9.70
C ILE A 44 1.88 -9.65 8.44
N ARG A 45 1.88 -10.98 8.51
CA ARG A 45 2.33 -11.88 7.43
C ARG A 45 1.69 -11.63 6.05
N TYR A 46 0.45 -11.14 6.02
CA TYR A 46 -0.28 -10.90 4.78
C TYR A 46 -0.11 -9.48 4.22
N PHE A 47 0.57 -8.58 4.94
CA PHE A 47 0.84 -7.21 4.50
C PHE A 47 2.18 -7.07 3.78
N LEU A 48 2.99 -8.13 3.75
CA LEU A 48 4.32 -8.15 3.17
C LEU A 48 4.49 -9.40 2.33
N HIS A 49 5.39 -9.33 1.34
CA HIS A 49 5.85 -10.52 0.66
C HIS A 49 6.53 -11.48 1.67
N PRO A 50 6.32 -12.82 1.60
CA PRO A 50 6.85 -13.77 2.58
C PRO A 50 8.35 -13.62 2.82
N ALA A 51 9.15 -13.47 1.75
CA ALA A 51 10.60 -13.28 1.87
C ALA A 51 11.01 -12.00 2.64
N VAL A 52 10.21 -10.93 2.56
CA VAL A 52 10.45 -9.68 3.30
C VAL A 52 10.11 -9.89 4.78
N TYR A 53 8.99 -10.54 5.07
CA TYR A 53 8.59 -10.86 6.44
C TYR A 53 9.62 -11.76 7.14
N GLU A 54 10.11 -12.80 6.46
CA GLU A 54 11.18 -13.66 6.99
C GLU A 54 12.49 -12.88 7.22
N ARG A 55 12.81 -11.90 6.36
CA ARG A 55 14.00 -11.06 6.54
C ARG A 55 13.91 -10.14 7.76
N LEU A 56 12.71 -9.74 8.18
CA LEU A 56 12.48 -8.86 9.34
C LEU A 56 12.48 -9.63 10.68
N LYS A 57 12.28 -10.95 10.66
CA LYS A 57 12.35 -11.81 11.84
C LYS A 57 13.76 -12.21 12.25
N LYS A 58 14.72 -12.12 11.32
CA LYS A 58 16.14 -12.41 11.56
C LYS A 58 16.86 -11.16 12.06
#